data_AF-A0A5E7VKQ3-F1
#
_entry.id   AF-A0A5E7VKQ3-F1
#
_cell.length_a   1.000
_cell.length_b   1.000
_cell.length_c   1.000
_cell.angle_alpha   90.00
_cell.angle_beta   90.00
_cell.angle_gamma   90.00
#
_symmetry.space_group_name_H-M   'P 1'
#
loop_
_entity.id
_entity.type
_entity.pdbx_description
1 polymer ?
#
loop_
_entity_poly.entity_id
_entity_poly.type
_entity_poly.pdbx_seq_one_letter_code
_entity_poly.pdbx_strand_id
1 'polypeptide(L)'
;MAKSKTRKPINPGFESTIWIDQSHVVESASAFADVAIALSSELSPHGDPKLNVIFTNGSLALELFFKSQLIERIVEPAFVEMTPEGERITTEEHYINQELPNFVVAIHHSRLKVKEGCKSHELVKLYECLDQDTQVNILRSISNETLKIQTKADLLDFLSVINNFFVDKRYHFEGFINGVESDRVHLYTLLPVLKGVKSALAI
;
A
#
# COMPACT_ATOMS: atom_id res chain seq x y z
N MET A 1 15.09 -0.32 19.70
CA MET A 1 14.63 1.09 19.76
C MET A 1 13.16 1.13 19.39
N ALA A 2 12.29 1.56 20.31
CA ALA A 2 10.87 1.73 20.02
C ALA A 2 10.71 2.85 18.97
N LYS A 3 10.23 2.51 17.76
CA LYS A 3 9.83 3.53 16.78
C LYS A 3 8.71 4.36 17.42
N SER A 4 8.99 5.62 17.73
CA SER A 4 8.00 6.59 18.20
C SER A 4 6.82 6.59 17.22
N LYS A 5 5.66 6.11 17.68
CA LYS A 5 4.38 6.09 16.93
C LYS A 5 3.76 7.49 16.76
N THR A 6 4.51 8.57 17.01
CA THR A 6 3.97 9.92 17.14
C THR A 6 4.67 10.97 16.27
N ARG A 7 5.64 10.60 15.42
CA ARG A 7 6.16 11.56 14.45
C ARG A 7 5.08 11.85 13.42
N LYS A 8 4.52 13.07 13.48
CA LYS A 8 3.76 13.63 12.37
C LYS A 8 4.63 13.53 11.12
N PRO A 9 4.10 13.04 9.99
CA PRO A 9 4.91 12.94 8.77
C PRO A 9 5.36 14.35 8.39
N ILE A 10 6.65 14.49 8.11
CA ILE A 10 7.28 15.77 7.78
C ILE A 10 6.63 16.28 6.49
N ASN A 11 6.28 17.56 6.50
CA ASN A 11 5.82 18.26 5.32
C ASN A 11 6.97 18.23 4.29
N PRO A 12 6.79 17.60 3.11
CA PRO A 12 7.87 17.40 2.17
C PRO A 12 8.30 18.69 1.44
N GLY A 13 7.59 19.80 1.65
CA GLY A 13 7.92 21.10 1.07
C GLY A 13 8.06 21.04 -0.45
N PHE A 14 9.18 21.57 -0.94
CA PHE A 14 9.51 21.62 -2.37
C PHE A 14 9.79 20.26 -3.01
N GLU A 15 10.16 19.23 -2.24
CA GLU A 15 10.59 17.94 -2.81
C GLU A 15 9.41 17.08 -3.28
N SER A 16 8.17 17.45 -2.93
CA SER A 16 6.96 16.73 -3.34
C SER A 16 6.32 17.36 -4.59
N THR A 17 7.06 17.36 -5.71
CA THR A 17 6.58 17.89 -7.00
C THR A 17 5.75 16.89 -7.81
N ILE A 18 5.68 15.62 -7.40
CA ILE A 18 5.00 14.57 -8.17
C ILE A 18 3.53 14.47 -7.74
N TRP A 19 2.62 14.70 -8.70
CA TRP A 19 1.21 14.42 -8.51
C TRP A 19 0.95 12.92 -8.65
N ILE A 20 0.94 12.20 -7.53
CA ILE A 20 0.52 10.80 -7.46
C ILE A 20 -0.96 10.77 -7.11
N ASP A 21 -1.80 10.18 -7.95
CA ASP A 21 -3.22 9.94 -7.66
C ASP A 21 -3.49 8.45 -7.33
N GLN A 22 -4.77 8.10 -7.22
CA GLN A 22 -5.19 6.74 -6.92
C GLN A 22 -4.78 5.72 -8.00
N SER A 23 -4.81 6.08 -9.29
CA SER A 23 -4.49 5.14 -10.36
C SER A 23 -3.01 4.75 -10.30
N HIS A 24 -2.12 5.68 -9.96
CA HIS A 24 -0.69 5.39 -9.77
C HIS A 24 -0.43 4.36 -8.65
N VAL A 25 -1.24 4.39 -7.58
CA VAL A 25 -1.15 3.39 -6.50
C VAL A 25 -1.67 2.03 -7.00
N VAL A 26 -2.75 2.01 -7.79
CA VAL A 26 -3.29 0.79 -8.42
C VAL A 26 -2.30 0.19 -9.43
N GLU A 27 -1.63 1.02 -10.23
CA GLU A 27 -0.57 0.60 -11.15
C GLU A 27 0.60 -0.03 -10.40
N SER A 28 1.03 0.60 -9.31
CA SER A 28 2.09 0.06 -8.44
C SER A 28 1.67 -1.28 -7.83
N ALA A 29 0.43 -1.39 -7.33
CA ALA A 29 -0.12 -2.64 -6.80
C ALA A 29 -0.16 -3.74 -7.89
N SER A 30 -0.55 -3.37 -9.10
CA SER A 30 -0.59 -4.25 -10.26
C SER A 30 0.80 -4.74 -10.65
N ALA A 31 1.81 -3.88 -10.65
CA ALA A 31 3.19 -4.28 -10.93
C ALA A 31 3.71 -5.32 -9.92
N PHE A 32 3.43 -5.13 -8.63
CA PHE A 32 3.78 -6.13 -7.60
C PHE A 32 3.04 -7.45 -7.80
N ALA A 33 1.74 -7.40 -8.14
CA ALA A 33 0.96 -8.59 -8.45
C ALA A 33 1.52 -9.33 -9.68
N ASP A 34 1.89 -8.61 -10.73
CA ASP A 34 2.43 -9.17 -11.97
C ASP A 34 3.79 -9.84 -11.74
N VAL A 35 4.65 -9.27 -10.90
CA VAL A 35 5.91 -9.90 -10.48
C VAL A 35 5.63 -11.21 -9.74
N ALA A 36 4.68 -11.23 -8.79
CA ALA A 36 4.30 -12.43 -8.06
C ALA A 36 3.74 -13.53 -8.99
N ILE A 37 2.90 -13.15 -9.96
CA ILE A 37 2.31 -14.06 -10.93
C ILE A 37 3.36 -14.60 -11.89
N ALA A 38 4.21 -13.75 -12.47
CA ALA A 38 5.25 -14.16 -13.41
C ALA A 38 6.25 -15.13 -12.76
N LEU A 39 6.75 -14.79 -11.56
CA LEU A 39 7.70 -15.64 -10.83
C LEU A 39 7.12 -17.02 -10.48
N SER A 40 5.80 -17.12 -10.28
CA SER A 40 5.17 -18.40 -9.98
C SER A 40 5.31 -19.45 -11.09
N SER A 41 5.44 -19.01 -12.35
CA SER A 41 5.63 -19.89 -13.50
C SER A 41 7.05 -20.47 -13.60
N GLU A 42 8.00 -19.88 -12.89
CA GLU A 42 9.41 -20.28 -12.91
C GLU A 42 9.84 -21.08 -11.68
N LEU A 43 8.88 -21.49 -10.83
CA LEU A 43 9.20 -22.14 -9.58
C LEU A 43 9.77 -23.55 -9.80
N SER A 44 10.94 -23.79 -9.20
CA SER A 44 11.47 -25.13 -9.01
C SER A 44 10.48 -26.00 -8.22
N PRO A 45 10.38 -27.31 -8.49
CA PRO A 45 9.54 -28.22 -7.71
C PRO A 45 10.00 -28.38 -6.26
N HIS A 46 11.21 -27.94 -5.90
CA HIS A 46 11.76 -28.09 -4.55
C HIS A 46 12.51 -26.85 -4.07
N GLY A 47 12.15 -26.36 -2.88
CA GLY A 47 12.97 -25.46 -2.07
C GLY A 47 13.28 -24.13 -2.74
N ASP A 48 12.31 -23.57 -3.47
CA ASP A 48 12.56 -22.37 -4.27
C ASP A 48 12.46 -21.08 -3.42
N PRO A 49 13.57 -20.33 -3.23
CA PRO A 49 13.54 -19.08 -2.47
C PRO A 49 12.66 -18.00 -3.12
N LYS A 50 12.34 -18.12 -4.42
CA LYS A 50 11.39 -17.23 -5.09
C LYS A 50 9.99 -17.30 -4.48
N LEU A 51 9.63 -18.37 -3.76
CA LEU A 51 8.36 -18.45 -3.02
C LEU A 51 8.19 -17.26 -2.05
N ASN A 52 9.24 -16.86 -1.33
CA ASN A 52 9.20 -15.69 -0.44
C ASN A 52 8.93 -14.41 -1.20
N VAL A 53 9.55 -14.28 -2.38
CA VAL A 53 9.36 -13.13 -3.26
C VAL A 53 7.90 -13.06 -3.71
N ILE A 54 7.31 -14.19 -4.11
CA ILE A 54 5.89 -14.26 -4.52
C ILE A 54 4.97 -13.88 -3.36
N PHE A 55 5.15 -14.45 -2.16
CA PHE A 55 4.30 -14.14 -1.01
C PHE A 55 4.43 -12.68 -0.56
N THR A 56 5.64 -12.14 -0.55
CA THR A 56 5.89 -10.75 -0.15
C THR A 56 5.27 -9.77 -1.13
N ASN A 57 5.51 -9.96 -2.43
CA ASN A 57 4.93 -9.11 -3.47
C ASN A 57 3.41 -9.26 -3.54
N GLY A 58 2.87 -10.47 -3.40
CA GLY A 58 1.43 -10.70 -3.37
C GLY A 58 0.75 -10.02 -2.17
N SER A 59 1.32 -10.15 -0.97
CA SER A 59 0.77 -9.50 0.23
C SER A 59 0.81 -7.98 0.10
N LEU A 60 1.93 -7.43 -0.38
CA LEU A 60 2.10 -6.00 -0.59
C LEU A 60 1.15 -5.47 -1.67
N ALA A 61 0.95 -6.21 -2.76
CA ALA A 61 0.00 -5.85 -3.81
C ALA A 61 -1.42 -5.73 -3.25
N LEU A 62 -1.89 -6.71 -2.45
CA LEU A 62 -3.20 -6.67 -1.80
C LEU A 62 -3.34 -5.46 -0.87
N GLU A 63 -2.31 -5.18 -0.06
CA GLU A 63 -2.29 -4.02 0.83
C GLU A 63 -2.44 -2.72 0.03
N LEU A 64 -1.70 -2.57 -1.07
CA LEU A 64 -1.75 -1.39 -1.92
C LEU A 64 -3.06 -1.25 -2.68
N PHE A 65 -3.63 -2.35 -3.19
CA PHE A 65 -4.94 -2.37 -3.82
C PHE A 65 -6.04 -1.88 -2.87
N PHE A 66 -6.06 -2.37 -1.62
CA PHE A 66 -7.06 -1.91 -0.66
C PHE A 66 -6.81 -0.47 -0.23
N LYS A 67 -5.55 -0.10 0.00
CA LYS A 67 -5.20 1.29 0.35
C LYS A 67 -5.53 2.27 -0.75
N SER A 68 -5.42 1.90 -2.03
CA SER A 68 -5.76 2.82 -3.13
C SER A 68 -7.23 3.25 -3.09
N GLN A 69 -8.13 2.42 -2.56
CA GLN A 69 -9.55 2.76 -2.38
C GLN A 69 -9.82 3.55 -1.08
N LEU A 70 -8.86 3.58 -0.17
CA LEU A 70 -8.98 4.17 1.17
C LEU A 70 -8.17 5.45 1.35
N ILE A 71 -7.48 5.91 0.30
CA ILE A 71 -6.73 7.17 0.33
C ILE A 71 -7.64 8.36 0.08
N GLU A 72 -7.28 9.47 0.71
CA GLU A 72 -7.79 10.80 0.44
C GLU A 72 -6.61 11.74 0.20
N ARG A 73 -6.84 12.77 -0.60
CA ARG A 73 -5.85 13.82 -0.83
C ARG A 73 -6.01 14.90 0.23
N ILE A 74 -4.96 15.14 0.99
CA ILE A 74 -4.91 16.24 1.96
C ILE A 74 -3.98 17.31 1.41
N VAL A 75 -4.47 18.54 1.39
CA VAL A 75 -3.67 19.72 1.08
C VAL A 75 -2.93 20.14 2.34
N GLU A 76 -1.61 20.21 2.26
CA GLU A 76 -0.76 20.75 3.31
C GLU A 76 0.08 21.83 2.64
N PRO A 77 -0.13 23.13 2.89
CA PRO A 77 0.74 24.15 2.33
C PRO A 77 2.11 24.15 3.04
N ALA A 78 3.18 24.47 2.32
CA ALA A 78 4.46 24.87 2.88
C ALA A 78 4.61 26.38 2.72
N PHE A 79 5.10 27.06 3.75
CA PHE A 79 5.32 28.50 3.73
C PHE A 79 6.80 28.79 3.67
N VAL A 80 7.20 29.69 2.78
CA VAL A 80 8.61 30.00 2.51
C VAL A 80 8.79 31.50 2.45
N GLU A 81 9.75 31.99 3.21
CA GLU A 81 10.17 33.38 3.20
C GLU A 81 11.33 33.54 2.20
N MET A 82 11.18 34.48 1.27
CA MET A 82 12.23 34.88 0.34
C MET A 82 13.10 35.96 0.98
N THR A 83 14.35 35.63 1.25
CA THR A 83 15.36 36.54 1.83
C THR A 83 16.49 36.81 0.82
N PRO A 84 17.25 37.91 0.95
CA PRO A 84 18.43 38.16 0.12
C PRO A 84 19.47 37.02 0.14
N GLU A 85 19.53 36.26 1.24
CA GLU A 85 20.43 35.13 1.44
C GLU A 85 19.89 33.79 0.91
N GLY A 86 18.63 33.76 0.45
CA GLY A 86 17.97 32.57 -0.11
C GLY A 86 16.58 32.31 0.48
N GLU A 87 16.13 31.05 0.35
CA GLU A 87 14.81 30.60 0.80
C GLU A 87 14.85 30.03 2.22
N ARG A 88 13.88 30.41 3.07
CA ARG A 88 13.75 29.89 4.44
C ARG A 88 12.34 29.37 4.71
N ILE A 89 12.22 28.13 5.19
CA ILE A 89 10.93 27.57 5.64
C ILE A 89 10.38 28.40 6.80
N THR A 90 9.12 28.81 6.71
CA THR A 90 8.43 29.64 7.71
C THR A 90 7.05 29.05 8.04
N THR A 91 6.20 29.82 8.74
CA THR A 91 4.89 29.40 9.23
C THR A 91 3.74 30.08 8.50
N GLU A 92 2.53 29.50 8.62
CA GLU A 92 1.29 30.10 8.11
C GLU A 92 1.01 31.47 8.74
N GLU A 93 1.28 31.62 10.04
CA GLU A 93 1.10 32.88 10.77
C GLU A 93 1.93 34.00 10.15
N HIS A 94 3.15 33.69 9.70
CA HIS A 94 4.04 34.65 9.03
C HIS A 94 3.59 34.98 7.60
N TYR A 95 2.94 34.03 6.89
CA TYR A 95 2.31 34.30 5.60
C TYR A 95 1.07 35.19 5.72
N ILE A 96 0.25 35.00 6.76
CA ILE A 96 -0.95 35.79 7.01
C ILE A 96 -0.59 37.20 7.49
N ASN A 97 0.39 37.33 8.37
CA ASN A 97 0.84 38.62 8.91
C ASN A 97 1.86 39.27 7.97
N GLN A 98 1.38 39.86 6.88
CA GLN A 98 2.16 40.55 5.84
C GLN A 98 2.83 41.87 6.30
N GLU A 99 2.92 42.14 7.60
CA GLU A 99 3.57 43.36 8.14
C GLU A 99 5.10 43.32 8.09
N LEU A 100 5.69 42.20 7.65
CA LEU A 100 7.13 42.00 7.57
C LEU A 100 7.66 42.33 6.17
N PRO A 101 8.86 42.93 6.05
CA PRO A 101 9.41 43.40 4.77
C PRO A 101 9.79 42.29 3.79
N ASN A 102 9.66 41.03 4.19
CA ASN A 102 10.07 39.85 3.42
C ASN A 102 8.86 39.23 2.71
N PHE A 103 9.08 38.79 1.47
CA PHE A 103 8.04 38.19 0.64
C PHE A 103 7.83 36.72 1.05
N VAL A 104 6.66 36.40 1.62
CA VAL A 104 6.31 35.04 2.02
C VAL A 104 5.42 34.41 0.96
N VAL A 105 5.81 33.23 0.48
CA VAL A 105 5.07 32.45 -0.51
C VAL A 105 4.45 31.23 0.15
N ALA A 106 3.17 30.99 -0.14
CA ALA A 106 2.51 29.73 0.17
C ALA A 106 2.63 28.79 -1.04
N ILE A 107 3.20 27.61 -0.82
CA ILE A 107 3.32 26.55 -1.81
C ILE A 107 2.32 25.47 -1.44
N HIS A 108 1.24 25.41 -2.21
CA HIS A 108 0.24 24.37 -2.05
C HIS A 108 0.78 23.04 -2.57
N HIS A 109 1.09 22.11 -1.66
CA HIS A 109 1.28 20.72 -2.02
C HIS A 109 0.15 19.88 -1.42
N SER A 110 0.05 18.66 -1.93
CA SER A 110 -0.93 17.71 -1.43
C SER A 110 -0.29 16.34 -1.33
N ARG A 111 -0.77 15.55 -0.37
CA ARG A 111 -0.34 14.17 -0.17
C ARG A 111 -1.52 13.24 -0.13
N LEU A 112 -1.29 12.00 -0.54
CA LEU A 112 -2.22 10.93 -0.30
C LEU A 112 -2.04 10.45 1.14
N LYS A 113 -3.16 10.29 1.84
CA LYS A 113 -3.19 9.73 3.17
C LYS A 113 -4.33 8.72 3.24
N VAL A 114 -4.09 7.59 3.89
CA VAL A 114 -5.17 6.65 4.20
C VAL A 114 -6.11 7.30 5.21
N LYS A 115 -7.42 7.24 4.95
CA LYS A 115 -8.50 7.76 5.81
C LYS A 115 -8.27 7.35 7.27
N GLU A 116 -8.55 8.27 8.19
CA GLU A 116 -8.45 7.98 9.62
C GLU A 116 -9.36 6.78 10.00
N GLY A 117 -8.90 5.95 10.93
CA GLY A 117 -9.56 4.68 11.28
C GLY A 117 -9.23 3.50 10.35
N CYS A 118 -8.79 3.77 9.11
CA CYS A 118 -8.43 2.72 8.15
C CYS A 118 -6.90 2.49 8.05
N LYS A 119 -6.10 3.25 8.81
CA LYS A 119 -4.64 3.15 8.81
C LYS A 119 -4.17 1.84 9.44
N SER A 120 -3.97 0.85 8.60
CA SER A 120 -3.52 -0.48 8.99
C SER A 120 -2.54 -1.05 7.95
N HIS A 121 -1.78 -2.07 8.37
CA HIS A 121 -1.11 -3.00 7.46
C HIS A 121 -1.82 -4.35 7.40
N GLU A 122 -2.81 -4.58 8.27
CA GLU A 122 -3.56 -5.84 8.31
C GLU A 122 -4.58 -5.89 7.18
N LEU A 123 -4.41 -6.87 6.27
CA LEU A 123 -5.25 -7.03 5.08
C LEU A 123 -6.74 -7.17 5.40
N VAL A 124 -7.10 -7.91 6.45
CA VAL A 124 -8.51 -8.08 6.90
C VAL A 124 -9.13 -6.73 7.24
N LYS A 125 -8.47 -5.94 8.09
CA LYS A 125 -8.96 -4.60 8.48
C LYS A 125 -9.09 -3.69 7.28
N LEU A 126 -8.10 -3.70 6.38
CA LEU A 126 -8.15 -2.88 5.16
C LEU A 126 -9.33 -3.27 4.26
N TYR A 127 -9.55 -4.57 4.05
CA TYR A 127 -10.66 -5.05 3.25
C TYR A 127 -12.03 -4.69 3.87
N GLU A 128 -12.17 -4.81 5.19
CA GLU A 128 -13.41 -4.46 5.89
C GLU A 128 -13.71 -2.96 5.88
N CYS A 129 -12.68 -2.11 5.76
CA CYS A 129 -12.82 -0.67 5.61
C CYS A 129 -13.30 -0.23 4.22
N LEU A 130 -13.23 -1.10 3.20
CA LEU A 130 -13.70 -0.79 1.85
C LEU A 130 -15.22 -0.58 1.86
N ASP A 131 -15.75 0.18 0.90
CA ASP A 131 -17.19 0.27 0.72
C ASP A 131 -17.77 -1.10 0.28
N GLN A 132 -19.06 -1.29 0.56
CA GLN A 132 -19.72 -2.59 0.37
C GLN A 132 -19.73 -3.01 -1.11
N ASP A 133 -19.89 -2.06 -2.04
CA ASP A 133 -19.93 -2.36 -3.47
C ASP A 133 -18.57 -2.82 -3.97
N THR A 134 -17.49 -2.17 -3.53
CA THR A 134 -16.11 -2.57 -3.80
C THR A 134 -15.81 -3.96 -3.23
N GLN A 135 -16.22 -4.24 -1.98
CA GLN A 135 -16.07 -5.58 -1.38
C GLN A 135 -16.78 -6.65 -2.22
N VAL A 136 -18.03 -6.39 -2.63
CA VAL A 136 -18.82 -7.33 -3.45
C VAL A 136 -18.18 -7.53 -4.82
N ASN A 137 -17.68 -6.47 -5.45
CA ASN A 137 -17.01 -6.56 -6.75
C ASN A 137 -15.73 -7.39 -6.67
N ILE A 138 -14.88 -7.13 -5.67
CA ILE A 138 -13.66 -7.90 -5.42
C ILE A 138 -14.00 -9.38 -5.21
N LEU A 139 -14.94 -9.68 -4.31
CA LEU A 139 -15.32 -11.06 -4.02
C LEU A 139 -15.82 -11.77 -5.29
N ARG A 140 -16.69 -11.13 -6.07
CA ARG A 140 -17.19 -11.69 -7.34
C ARG A 140 -16.06 -12.00 -8.31
N SER A 141 -15.13 -11.08 -8.50
CA SER A 141 -13.99 -11.27 -9.41
C SER A 141 -13.05 -12.38 -8.94
N ILE A 142 -12.81 -12.49 -7.63
CA ILE A 142 -12.01 -13.60 -7.07
C ILE A 142 -12.72 -14.94 -7.26
N SER A 143 -14.03 -15.02 -7.00
CA SER A 143 -14.80 -16.26 -7.15
C SER A 143 -14.81 -16.78 -8.59
N ASN A 144 -14.65 -15.90 -9.58
CA ASN A 144 -14.49 -16.29 -10.98
C ASN A 144 -13.11 -16.91 -11.29
N GLU A 145 -12.08 -16.57 -10.50
CA GLU A 145 -10.71 -17.05 -10.67
C GLU A 145 -10.43 -18.33 -9.86
N THR A 146 -11.17 -18.59 -8.77
CA THR A 146 -10.97 -19.77 -7.93
C THR A 146 -12.21 -20.22 -7.17
N LEU A 147 -12.40 -21.54 -7.08
CA LEU A 147 -13.45 -22.15 -6.26
C LEU A 147 -13.14 -22.15 -4.76
N LYS A 148 -11.91 -21.80 -4.36
CA LYS A 148 -11.49 -21.80 -2.94
C LYS A 148 -12.04 -20.65 -2.13
N ILE A 149 -12.44 -19.57 -2.79
CA ILE A 149 -13.03 -18.38 -2.14
C ILE A 149 -14.35 -18.15 -2.84
N GLN A 150 -15.45 -18.32 -2.11
CA GLN A 150 -16.80 -18.11 -2.63
C GLN A 150 -17.60 -17.16 -1.73
N THR A 151 -17.18 -17.04 -0.48
CA THR A 151 -17.81 -16.19 0.53
C THR A 151 -16.83 -15.15 1.06
N LYS A 152 -17.37 -14.11 1.69
CA LYS A 152 -16.55 -13.13 2.42
C LYS A 152 -15.71 -13.80 3.52
N ALA A 153 -16.26 -14.79 4.22
CA ALA A 153 -15.52 -15.49 5.28
C ALA A 153 -14.27 -16.20 4.73
N ASP A 154 -14.40 -16.91 3.60
CA ASP A 154 -13.26 -17.59 2.96
C ASP A 154 -12.15 -16.59 2.60
N LEU A 155 -12.53 -15.42 2.08
CA LEU A 155 -11.57 -14.37 1.75
C LEU A 155 -10.90 -13.81 3.01
N LEU A 156 -11.65 -13.52 4.07
CA LEU A 156 -11.09 -12.98 5.32
C LEU A 156 -10.11 -13.96 5.97
N ASP A 157 -10.45 -15.25 6.01
CA ASP A 157 -9.57 -16.30 6.52
C ASP A 157 -8.29 -16.38 5.70
N PHE A 158 -8.40 -16.33 4.37
CA PHE A 158 -7.24 -16.32 3.49
C PHE A 158 -6.36 -15.07 3.69
N LEU A 159 -6.97 -13.88 3.78
CA LEU A 159 -6.23 -12.63 4.01
C LEU A 159 -5.49 -12.66 5.34
N SER A 160 -6.06 -13.26 6.38
CA SER A 160 -5.40 -13.45 7.68
C SER A 160 -4.14 -14.30 7.56
N VAL A 161 -4.21 -15.42 6.83
CA VAL A 161 -3.06 -16.31 6.57
C VAL A 161 -1.95 -15.59 5.81
N ILE A 162 -2.29 -14.92 4.70
CA ILE A 162 -1.29 -14.23 3.87
C ILE A 162 -0.67 -13.03 4.57
N ASN A 163 -1.43 -12.30 5.39
CA ASN A 163 -0.92 -11.16 6.14
C ASN A 163 0.25 -11.56 7.06
N ASN A 164 0.20 -12.75 7.67
CA ASN A 164 1.28 -13.26 8.51
C ASN A 164 2.57 -13.53 7.71
N PHE A 165 2.46 -13.93 6.44
CA PHE A 165 3.64 -14.12 5.59
C PHE A 165 4.45 -12.84 5.40
N PHE A 166 3.81 -11.66 5.37
CA PHE A 166 4.55 -10.40 5.30
C PHE A 166 5.27 -10.06 6.61
N VAL A 167 4.74 -10.47 7.76
CA VAL A 167 5.35 -10.23 9.07
C VAL A 167 6.47 -11.23 9.35
N ASP A 168 6.19 -12.51 9.15
CA ASP A 168 7.09 -13.61 9.50
C ASP A 168 8.24 -13.71 8.49
N LYS A 169 7.96 -13.62 7.18
CA LYS A 169 8.97 -13.88 6.14
C LYS A 169 9.86 -12.68 5.82
N ARG A 170 9.51 -11.47 6.31
CA ARG A 170 10.31 -10.24 6.12
C ARG A 170 11.60 -10.20 6.94
N TYR A 171 11.68 -10.95 8.04
CA TYR A 171 12.81 -10.85 8.99
C TYR A 171 13.58 -12.15 9.21
N HIS A 172 13.11 -13.28 8.68
CA HIS A 172 13.83 -14.55 8.83
C HIS A 172 14.89 -14.73 7.73
N PHE A 173 16.06 -14.11 7.89
CA PHE A 173 17.22 -14.43 7.03
C PHE A 173 17.63 -15.92 7.19
N GLU A 174 17.50 -16.48 8.39
CA GLU A 174 17.80 -17.88 8.69
C GLU A 174 16.65 -18.85 8.32
N GLY A 175 15.40 -18.38 8.32
CA GLY A 175 14.21 -19.15 7.88
C GLY A 175 13.88 -19.00 6.38
N PHE A 176 14.59 -18.10 5.69
CA PHE A 176 14.42 -17.78 4.28
C PHE A 176 14.49 -19.01 3.37
N ILE A 177 15.33 -19.99 3.74
CA ILE A 177 15.65 -21.18 2.95
C ILE A 177 14.73 -22.37 3.30
N ASN A 178 14.29 -22.50 4.56
CA ASN A 178 13.70 -23.75 5.06
C ASN A 178 12.19 -23.68 5.36
N GLY A 179 11.60 -22.48 5.46
CA GLY A 179 10.22 -22.30 5.93
C GLY A 179 9.14 -22.14 4.86
N VAL A 180 9.48 -22.19 3.56
CA VAL A 180 8.57 -21.70 2.51
C VAL A 180 7.85 -22.80 1.74
N GLU A 181 8.39 -24.03 1.71
CA GLU A 181 7.84 -25.10 0.87
C GLU A 181 6.47 -25.59 1.35
N SER A 182 6.26 -25.68 2.68
CA SER A 182 4.95 -26.03 3.26
C SER A 182 3.85 -25.06 2.83
N ASP A 183 4.21 -23.80 2.60
CA ASP A 183 3.26 -22.74 2.28
C ASP A 183 2.92 -22.68 0.79
N ARG A 184 3.61 -23.46 -0.05
CA ARG A 184 3.38 -23.51 -1.50
C ARG A 184 1.92 -23.78 -1.86
N VAL A 185 1.19 -24.53 -1.03
CA VAL A 185 -0.24 -24.80 -1.19
C VAL A 185 -1.09 -23.51 -1.26
N HIS A 186 -0.65 -22.44 -0.62
CA HIS A 186 -1.33 -21.15 -0.61
C HIS A 186 -1.18 -20.39 -1.94
N LEU A 187 -0.23 -20.74 -2.81
CA LEU A 187 -0.10 -20.12 -4.14
C LEU A 187 -1.34 -20.36 -5.00
N TYR A 188 -1.92 -21.57 -4.92
CA TYR A 188 -3.14 -21.92 -5.65
C TYR A 188 -4.36 -21.09 -5.24
N THR A 189 -4.26 -20.33 -4.15
CA THR A 189 -5.28 -19.38 -3.72
C THR A 189 -4.81 -17.94 -3.95
N LEU A 190 -3.55 -17.62 -3.63
CA LEU A 190 -2.99 -16.28 -3.76
C LEU A 190 -3.01 -15.77 -5.21
N LEU A 191 -2.56 -16.57 -6.17
CA LEU A 191 -2.46 -16.11 -7.56
C LEU A 191 -3.83 -15.77 -8.16
N PRO A 192 -4.87 -16.64 -8.02
CA PRO A 192 -6.24 -16.27 -8.37
C PRO A 192 -6.76 -15.03 -7.64
N VAL A 193 -6.47 -14.89 -6.33
CA VAL A 193 -6.89 -13.70 -5.55
C VAL A 193 -6.26 -12.44 -6.12
N LEU A 194 -4.96 -12.45 -6.43
CA LEU A 194 -4.28 -11.31 -7.04
C LEU A 194 -4.90 -10.94 -8.40
N LYS A 195 -5.20 -11.94 -9.24
CA LYS A 195 -5.88 -11.72 -10.54
C LYS A 195 -7.28 -11.14 -10.35
N GLY A 196 -8.07 -11.69 -9.43
CA GLY A 196 -9.42 -11.24 -9.14
C GLY A 196 -9.47 -9.81 -8.60
N VAL A 197 -8.59 -9.48 -7.64
CA VAL A 197 -8.48 -8.12 -7.08
C VAL A 197 -8.00 -7.14 -8.15
N LYS A 198 -6.96 -7.51 -8.93
CA LYS A 198 -6.48 -6.70 -10.04
C LYS A 198 -7.59 -6.44 -11.05
N SER A 199 -8.34 -7.47 -11.46
CA SER A 199 -9.47 -7.32 -12.39
C SER A 199 -10.58 -6.44 -11.83
N ALA A 200 -10.86 -6.53 -10.52
CA ALA A 200 -11.89 -5.72 -9.88
C ALA A 200 -11.52 -4.23 -9.73
N LEU A 201 -10.23 -3.90 -9.65
CA LEU A 201 -9.74 -2.58 -9.25
C LEU A 201 -8.82 -1.90 -10.25
N ALA A 202 -8.35 -2.60 -11.30
CA ALA A 202 -7.63 -2.00 -12.40
C ALA A 202 -8.58 -1.07 -13.17
N ILE A 203 -8.11 0.15 -13.43
CA ILE A 203 -8.83 1.23 -14.11
C ILE A 203 -8.51 1.17 -15.60
#